data_AF-A0A2V5P5V4-F1
#
_entry.id   AF-A0A2V5P5V4-F1
#
_cell.length_a   1.000
_cell.length_b   1.000
_cell.length_c   1.000
_cell.angle_alpha   90.00
_cell.angle_beta   90.00
_cell.angle_gamma   90.00
#
_symmetry.space_group_name_H-M   'P 1'
#
loop_
_entity.id
_entity.type
_entity.pdbx_description
1 polymer ?
#
loop_
_entity_poly.entity_id
_entity_poly.type
_entity_poly.pdbx_seq_one_letter_code
_entity_poly.pdbx_strand_id
1 'polypeptide(L)'
;MSTLLQEIEAQIATVKTTTAKQNVGIVREIGDGVAKVEGLTDAMLNEMLDFGKGVTGLALNLEETEVGAIILGDYTKIAEGDEVRTTGKLLQVPAGKALLGRVVNSLGQPVDGKGPIKTEAAYPVEKIAPGIIRRRSVSQPVQTGIMAIDAMIPIGRGQRELIIGDRSTGKTTICVDTIINQARLNRAAETAGDKEYRPLYCIYVAIGQKQSNIARVISVLEERGAMPYTIVVAASASDSATNQYLAPFAGCAMGEWFMDNGMDALIIYDDLSKHAVAYRQVSLVLKRPSGREAYPGDVFYLHSRLLERSARLSEKYGNGSLTGLPIIETQLGDVSAYIPTNVISITD
;
A
#
# COMPACT_ATOMS: atom_id res chain seq x y z
N MET A 1 -27.80 -29.10 -8.34
CA MET A 1 -27.89 -29.30 -6.87
C MET A 1 -26.77 -30.18 -6.30
N SER A 2 -25.95 -30.91 -7.08
CA SER A 2 -24.90 -31.79 -6.54
C SER A 2 -23.51 -31.14 -6.35
N THR A 3 -23.27 -29.92 -6.84
CA THR A 3 -21.94 -29.29 -6.81
C THR A 3 -21.58 -28.69 -5.45
N LEU A 4 -22.54 -28.04 -4.77
CA LEU A 4 -22.30 -27.41 -3.47
C LEU A 4 -22.03 -28.45 -2.37
N LEU A 5 -22.74 -29.58 -2.41
CA LEU A 5 -22.61 -30.67 -1.44
C LEU A 5 -21.25 -31.36 -1.57
N GLN A 6 -20.78 -31.57 -2.82
CA GLN A 6 -19.44 -32.08 -3.10
C GLN A 6 -18.33 -31.09 -2.70
N GLU A 7 -18.52 -29.78 -2.89
CA GLU A 7 -17.56 -28.77 -2.41
C GLU A 7 -17.46 -28.77 -0.88
N ILE A 8 -18.58 -28.85 -0.18
CA ILE A 8 -18.61 -28.91 1.29
C ILE A 8 -17.97 -30.22 1.79
N GLU A 9 -18.30 -31.36 1.19
CA GLU A 9 -17.67 -32.65 1.53
C GLU A 9 -16.16 -32.64 1.27
N ALA A 10 -15.71 -32.05 0.17
CA ALA A 10 -14.29 -31.89 -0.14
C ALA A 10 -13.58 -30.99 0.89
N GLN A 11 -14.20 -29.87 1.29
CA GLN A 11 -13.66 -28.99 2.32
C GLN A 11 -13.55 -29.70 3.67
N ILE A 12 -14.58 -30.43 4.08
CA ILE A 12 -14.58 -31.21 5.34
C ILE A 12 -13.49 -32.30 5.30
N ALA A 13 -13.35 -33.02 4.18
CA ALA A 13 -12.34 -34.06 4.02
C ALA A 13 -10.89 -33.51 4.08
N THR A 14 -10.69 -32.24 3.72
CA THR A 14 -9.38 -31.57 3.81
C THR A 14 -9.04 -31.02 5.20
N VAL A 15 -9.95 -31.04 6.17
CA VAL A 15 -9.68 -30.54 7.52
C VAL A 15 -8.69 -31.47 8.23
N LYS A 16 -7.43 -31.04 8.30
CA LYS A 16 -6.41 -31.69 9.13
C LYS A 16 -6.40 -31.03 10.51
N THR A 17 -6.85 -31.75 11.52
CA THR A 17 -6.72 -31.33 12.93
C THR A 17 -5.29 -31.59 13.40
N THR A 18 -4.45 -30.55 13.33
CA THR A 18 -3.12 -30.53 13.96
C THR A 18 -3.17 -29.73 15.24
N THR A 19 -2.69 -30.30 16.34
CA THR A 19 -2.42 -29.55 17.59
C THR A 19 -1.17 -28.71 17.40
N ALA A 20 -1.31 -27.39 17.42
CA ALA A 20 -0.21 -26.43 17.38
C ALA A 20 -0.15 -25.64 18.69
N LYS A 21 1.05 -25.39 19.21
CA LYS A 21 1.25 -24.47 20.33
C LYS A 21 0.86 -23.07 19.84
N GLN A 22 -0.17 -22.47 20.42
CA GLN A 22 -0.58 -21.10 20.12
C GLN A 22 -0.11 -20.17 21.23
N ASN A 23 0.44 -19.02 20.85
CA ASN A 23 0.77 -17.95 21.77
C ASN A 23 -0.44 -17.03 21.89
N VAL A 24 -0.95 -16.91 23.11
CA VAL A 24 -2.25 -16.30 23.41
C VAL A 24 -2.04 -15.11 24.34
N GLY A 25 -2.81 -14.06 24.13
CA GLY A 25 -2.90 -12.91 25.01
C GLY A 25 -4.33 -12.48 25.25
N ILE A 26 -4.52 -11.50 26.13
CA ILE A 26 -5.82 -10.96 26.52
C ILE A 26 -5.79 -9.45 26.32
N VAL A 27 -6.83 -8.91 25.68
CA VAL A 27 -7.00 -7.46 25.52
C VAL A 27 -7.22 -6.82 26.90
N ARG A 28 -6.36 -5.87 27.27
CA ARG A 28 -6.49 -5.05 28.48
C ARG A 28 -7.18 -3.73 28.23
N GLU A 29 -6.85 -3.10 27.12
CA GLU A 29 -7.40 -1.80 26.74
C GLU A 29 -7.62 -1.81 25.23
N ILE A 30 -8.73 -1.22 24.79
CA ILE A 30 -9.02 -0.97 23.37
C ILE A 30 -9.59 0.44 23.25
N GLY A 31 -9.00 1.25 22.39
CA GLY A 31 -9.43 2.63 22.17
C GLY A 31 -8.84 3.18 20.87
N ASP A 32 -9.64 3.94 20.12
CA ASP A 32 -9.21 4.63 18.88
C ASP A 32 -8.46 3.74 17.87
N GLY A 33 -8.83 2.46 17.79
CA GLY A 33 -8.21 1.49 16.88
C GLY A 33 -6.85 0.95 17.34
N VAL A 34 -6.49 1.13 18.62
CA VAL A 34 -5.31 0.56 19.25
C VAL A 34 -5.71 -0.31 20.43
N ALA A 35 -5.17 -1.53 20.48
CA ALA A 35 -5.34 -2.45 21.58
C ALA A 35 -4.02 -2.62 22.35
N LYS A 36 -4.10 -2.72 23.67
CA LYS A 36 -3.03 -3.22 24.53
C LYS A 36 -3.37 -4.64 24.92
N VAL A 37 -2.45 -5.55 24.65
CA VAL A 37 -2.65 -6.98 24.86
C VAL A 37 -1.60 -7.48 25.85
N GLU A 38 -2.05 -8.07 26.95
CA GLU A 38 -1.16 -8.75 27.88
C GLU A 38 -0.91 -10.19 27.42
N GLY A 39 0.32 -10.69 27.62
CA GLY A 39 0.74 -12.00 27.14
C GLY A 39 1.46 -11.88 25.80
N LEU A 40 1.15 -12.78 24.86
CA LEU A 40 1.81 -12.83 23.54
C LEU A 40 3.35 -12.83 23.63
N THR A 41 3.95 -13.61 24.55
CA THR A 41 5.41 -13.58 24.84
C THR A 41 6.31 -13.86 23.63
N ASP A 42 5.83 -14.66 22.68
CA ASP A 42 6.56 -15.01 21.46
C ASP A 42 6.20 -14.10 20.26
N ALA A 43 5.54 -12.95 20.47
CA ALA A 43 5.15 -12.05 19.38
C ALA A 43 6.35 -11.33 18.76
N MET A 44 6.35 -11.23 17.43
CA MET A 44 7.34 -10.48 16.67
C MET A 44 6.85 -9.06 16.35
N LEU A 45 7.79 -8.14 16.18
CA LEU A 45 7.48 -6.81 15.67
C LEU A 45 6.92 -6.93 14.24
N ASN A 46 5.84 -6.23 13.95
CA ASN A 46 5.08 -6.29 12.69
C ASN A 46 4.42 -7.66 12.41
N GLU A 47 4.21 -8.47 13.44
CA GLU A 47 3.44 -9.69 13.32
C GLU A 47 1.94 -9.41 13.25
N MET A 48 1.24 -10.17 12.39
CA MET A 48 -0.21 -10.19 12.35
C MET A 48 -0.76 -10.90 13.59
N LEU A 49 -1.73 -10.28 14.23
CA LEU A 49 -2.48 -10.80 15.37
C LEU A 49 -3.93 -11.06 14.95
N ASP A 50 -4.49 -12.17 15.44
CA ASP A 50 -5.89 -12.53 15.27
C ASP A 50 -6.65 -12.21 16.56
N PHE A 51 -7.56 -11.24 16.47
CA PHE A 51 -8.44 -10.84 17.57
C PHE A 51 -9.77 -11.63 17.57
N GLY A 52 -9.87 -12.64 16.70
CA GLY A 52 -11.12 -13.33 16.44
C GLY A 52 -12.13 -12.42 15.74
N LYS A 53 -13.36 -12.91 15.57
CA LYS A 53 -14.49 -12.15 15.00
C LYS A 53 -14.20 -11.54 13.60
N GLY A 54 -13.22 -12.09 12.89
CA GLY A 54 -12.75 -11.59 11.59
C GLY A 54 -11.94 -10.28 11.67
N VAL A 55 -11.47 -9.89 12.86
CA VAL A 55 -10.65 -8.69 13.06
C VAL A 55 -9.19 -9.10 13.23
N THR A 56 -8.33 -8.45 12.46
CA THR A 56 -6.88 -8.62 12.53
C THR A 56 -6.24 -7.41 13.18
N GLY A 57 -5.03 -7.54 13.69
CA GLY A 57 -4.21 -6.41 14.11
C GLY A 57 -2.74 -6.61 13.77
N LEU A 58 -1.95 -5.57 13.99
CA LEU A 58 -0.50 -5.58 13.78
C LEU A 58 0.21 -5.19 15.06
N ALA A 59 1.12 -6.04 15.54
CA ALA A 59 1.97 -5.73 16.68
C ALA A 59 2.99 -4.63 16.32
N LEU A 60 2.92 -3.48 16.98
CA LEU A 60 3.80 -2.32 16.72
C LEU A 60 4.70 -1.95 17.89
N ASN A 61 4.25 -2.17 19.13
CA ASN A 61 5.06 -1.98 20.32
C ASN A 61 5.15 -3.31 21.07
N LEU A 62 6.36 -3.70 21.45
CA LEU A 62 6.61 -4.83 22.34
C LEU A 62 7.19 -4.24 23.63
N GLU A 63 6.37 -4.13 24.66
CA GLU A 63 6.76 -3.65 25.99
C GLU A 63 7.03 -4.83 26.92
N GLU A 64 7.55 -4.57 28.12
CA GLU A 64 7.93 -5.64 29.06
C GLU A 64 6.73 -6.49 29.50
N THR A 65 5.55 -5.88 29.60
CA THR A 65 4.33 -6.52 30.12
C THR A 65 3.17 -6.56 29.13
N GLU A 66 3.25 -5.83 28.03
CA GLU A 66 2.15 -5.71 27.07
C GLU A 66 2.64 -5.52 25.63
N VAL A 67 1.79 -5.91 24.68
CA VAL A 67 1.97 -5.69 23.25
C VAL A 67 0.96 -4.64 22.79
N GLY A 68 1.47 -3.53 22.26
CA GLY A 68 0.66 -2.52 21.60
C GLY A 68 0.38 -2.92 20.15
N ALA A 69 -0.89 -3.13 19.83
CA ALA A 69 -1.33 -3.57 18.52
C ALA A 69 -2.29 -2.56 17.89
N ILE A 70 -2.11 -2.28 16.61
CA ILE A 70 -3.07 -1.49 15.83
C ILE A 70 -4.11 -2.42 15.22
N ILE A 71 -5.37 -2.03 15.26
CA ILE A 71 -6.48 -2.83 14.74
C ILE A 71 -6.69 -2.55 13.25
N LEU A 72 -6.79 -3.65 12.51
CA LEU A 72 -7.02 -3.75 11.07
C LEU A 72 -8.42 -4.29 10.85
N GLY A 73 -9.39 -3.39 10.90
CA GLY A 73 -10.81 -3.69 10.78
C GLY A 73 -11.65 -2.83 11.73
N ASP A 74 -12.84 -3.35 12.04
CA ASP A 74 -13.77 -2.70 12.95
C ASP A 74 -13.40 -3.00 14.41
N TYR A 75 -12.73 -2.03 15.03
CA TYR A 75 -12.28 -2.14 16.42
C TYR A 75 -13.43 -2.17 17.44
N THR A 76 -14.64 -1.77 17.06
CA THR A 76 -15.81 -1.76 17.97
C THR A 76 -16.29 -3.17 18.33
N LYS A 77 -15.82 -4.20 17.62
CA LYS A 77 -16.12 -5.61 17.89
C LYS A 77 -15.23 -6.23 18.97
N ILE A 78 -14.16 -5.53 19.33
CA ILE A 78 -13.18 -5.98 20.34
C ILE A 78 -13.56 -5.37 21.68
N ALA A 79 -13.50 -6.17 22.73
CA ALA A 79 -13.72 -5.76 24.11
C ALA A 79 -12.52 -6.14 24.99
N GLU A 80 -12.40 -5.47 26.14
CA GLU A 80 -11.50 -5.92 27.20
C GLU A 80 -11.85 -7.36 27.60
N GLY A 81 -10.82 -8.18 27.82
CA GLY A 81 -10.95 -9.60 28.14
C GLY A 81 -11.02 -10.52 26.90
N ASP A 82 -11.14 -9.98 25.69
CA ASP A 82 -11.09 -10.78 24.47
C ASP A 82 -9.72 -11.46 24.29
N GLU A 83 -9.74 -12.69 23.78
CA GLU A 83 -8.54 -13.47 23.48
C GLU A 83 -7.91 -13.02 22.16
N VAL A 84 -6.59 -12.89 22.14
CA VAL A 84 -5.79 -12.54 20.95
C VAL A 84 -4.75 -13.61 20.71
N ARG A 85 -4.51 -13.96 19.45
CA ARG A 85 -3.56 -15.00 19.06
C ARG A 85 -2.53 -14.48 18.09
N THR A 86 -1.29 -14.93 18.22
CA THR A 86 -0.28 -14.69 17.18
C THR A 86 -0.52 -15.58 15.97
N THR A 87 -0.21 -15.08 14.77
CA THR A 87 -0.39 -15.85 13.52
C THR A 87 0.90 -16.52 13.03
N GLY A 88 2.05 -16.17 13.61
CA GLY A 88 3.39 -16.57 13.16
C GLY A 88 3.81 -15.94 11.84
N LYS A 89 3.05 -14.96 11.34
CA LYS A 89 3.22 -14.37 10.01
C LYS A 89 3.36 -12.87 10.11
N LEU A 90 4.38 -12.34 9.44
CA LEU A 90 4.46 -10.90 9.16
C LEU A 90 3.31 -10.50 8.24
N LEU A 91 2.90 -9.23 8.32
CA LEU A 91 1.85 -8.70 7.46
C LEU A 91 2.22 -8.85 5.97
N GLN A 92 1.36 -9.57 5.26
CA GLN A 92 1.48 -9.81 3.82
C GLN A 92 0.16 -9.44 3.15
N VAL A 93 0.26 -8.95 1.91
CA VAL A 93 -0.89 -8.64 1.06
C VAL A 93 -0.86 -9.50 -0.20
N PRO A 94 -2.02 -9.87 -0.75
CA PRO A 94 -2.09 -10.52 -2.06
C PRO A 94 -1.40 -9.64 -3.10
N ALA A 95 -0.65 -10.26 -4.00
CA ALA A 95 0.05 -9.60 -5.10
C ALA A 95 -0.12 -10.40 -6.39
N GLY A 96 0.06 -9.77 -7.56
CA GLY A 96 -0.04 -10.45 -8.86
C GLY A 96 -0.96 -9.78 -9.87
N LYS A 97 -0.90 -10.25 -11.12
CA LYS A 97 -1.72 -9.72 -12.23
C LYS A 97 -3.23 -9.85 -12.02
N ALA A 98 -3.68 -10.77 -11.16
CA ALA A 98 -5.10 -10.93 -10.81
C ALA A 98 -5.72 -9.70 -10.12
N LEU A 99 -4.90 -8.79 -9.60
CA LEU A 99 -5.33 -7.51 -9.02
C LEU A 99 -5.60 -6.43 -10.08
N LEU A 100 -5.11 -6.60 -11.31
CA LEU A 100 -5.32 -5.60 -12.37
C LEU A 100 -6.81 -5.45 -12.66
N GLY A 101 -7.29 -4.22 -12.71
CA GLY A 101 -8.71 -3.89 -12.87
C GLY A 101 -9.54 -3.98 -11.60
N ARG A 102 -8.92 -4.27 -10.45
CA ARG A 102 -9.60 -4.42 -9.15
C ARG A 102 -9.36 -3.21 -8.25
N VAL A 103 -10.33 -2.98 -7.37
CA VAL A 103 -10.21 -2.04 -6.25
C VAL A 103 -10.14 -2.83 -4.96
N VAL A 104 -9.08 -2.59 -4.18
CA VAL A 104 -8.80 -3.32 -2.94
C VAL A 104 -8.57 -2.37 -1.76
N ASN A 105 -8.80 -2.86 -0.55
CA ASN A 105 -8.43 -2.15 0.68
C ASN A 105 -6.94 -2.35 1.03
N SER A 106 -6.50 -1.80 2.17
CA SER A 106 -5.12 -1.90 2.65
C SER A 106 -4.64 -3.32 2.97
N LEU A 107 -5.55 -4.29 3.09
CA LEU A 107 -5.24 -5.72 3.28
C LEU A 107 -5.31 -6.51 1.96
N GLY A 108 -5.57 -5.84 0.84
CA GLY A 108 -5.72 -6.45 -0.48
C GLY A 108 -7.05 -7.19 -0.68
N GLN A 109 -8.04 -6.97 0.19
CA GLN A 109 -9.39 -7.52 0.02
C GLN A 109 -10.18 -6.67 -0.98
N PRO A 110 -10.96 -7.27 -1.90
CA PRO A 110 -11.71 -6.53 -2.89
C PRO A 110 -12.85 -5.71 -2.27
N VAL A 111 -12.98 -4.46 -2.69
CA VAL A 111 -14.05 -3.52 -2.28
C VAL A 111 -14.90 -3.04 -3.47
N ASP A 112 -14.66 -3.58 -4.67
CA ASP A 112 -15.36 -3.23 -5.90
C ASP A 112 -16.65 -4.04 -6.17
N GLY A 113 -16.98 -5.02 -5.33
CA GLY A 113 -18.13 -5.90 -5.53
C GLY A 113 -17.99 -6.88 -6.70
N LYS A 114 -16.82 -6.98 -7.35
CA LYS A 114 -16.56 -7.88 -8.50
C LYS A 114 -16.18 -9.32 -8.08
N GLY A 115 -16.51 -9.71 -6.84
CA GLY A 115 -16.21 -11.03 -6.27
C GLY A 115 -14.76 -11.16 -5.71
N PRO A 116 -14.38 -12.36 -5.21
CA PRO A 116 -13.07 -12.58 -4.61
C PRO A 116 -11.93 -12.49 -5.64
N ILE A 117 -10.72 -12.14 -5.17
CA ILE A 117 -9.50 -12.12 -5.98
C ILE A 117 -8.77 -13.44 -5.76
N LYS A 118 -8.57 -14.21 -6.84
CA LYS A 118 -7.78 -15.44 -6.82
C LYS A 118 -6.35 -15.11 -7.16
N THR A 119 -5.48 -15.03 -6.15
CA THR A 119 -4.03 -14.96 -6.35
C THR A 119 -3.33 -16.00 -5.48
N GLU A 120 -2.23 -16.51 -6.00
CA GLU A 120 -1.37 -17.49 -5.31
C GLU A 120 -0.17 -16.80 -4.63
N ALA A 121 0.13 -15.55 -5.00
CA ALA A 121 1.25 -14.81 -4.47
C ALA A 121 0.82 -13.84 -3.36
N ALA A 122 1.60 -13.83 -2.28
CA ALA A 122 1.52 -12.86 -1.20
C ALA A 122 2.89 -12.19 -1.02
N TYR A 123 2.89 -10.88 -0.81
CA TYR A 123 4.10 -10.09 -0.63
C TYR A 123 4.10 -9.41 0.75
N PRO A 124 5.26 -9.40 1.45
CA PRO A 124 5.37 -8.71 2.72
C PRO A 124 5.19 -7.21 2.55
N VAL A 125 4.35 -6.62 3.40
CA VAL A 125 4.08 -5.18 3.39
C VAL A 125 5.31 -4.39 3.80
N GLU A 126 6.07 -4.91 4.77
CA GLU A 126 7.40 -4.39 5.11
C GLU A 126 8.49 -5.25 4.46
N LYS A 127 9.14 -4.69 3.44
CA LYS A 127 10.28 -5.29 2.74
C LYS A 127 11.45 -4.32 2.74
N ILE A 128 12.65 -4.86 2.87
CA ILE A 128 13.88 -4.07 2.76
C ILE A 128 14.05 -3.65 1.30
N ALA A 129 14.30 -2.36 1.08
CA ALA A 129 14.53 -1.79 -0.24
C ALA A 129 15.73 -2.45 -0.96
N PRO A 130 15.75 -2.48 -2.30
CA PRO A 130 16.90 -2.98 -3.04
C PRO A 130 18.16 -2.15 -2.72
N GLY A 131 19.23 -2.80 -2.25
CA GLY A 131 20.52 -2.14 -2.02
C GLY A 131 21.24 -1.76 -3.33
N ILE A 132 22.32 -0.99 -3.21
CA ILE A 132 23.05 -0.37 -4.35
C ILE A 132 23.39 -1.38 -5.45
N ILE A 133 23.93 -2.54 -5.11
CA ILE A 133 24.37 -3.59 -6.06
C ILE A 133 23.21 -4.13 -6.91
N ARG A 134 21.98 -4.11 -6.38
CA ARG A 134 20.80 -4.59 -7.10
C ARG A 134 20.24 -3.57 -8.07
N ARG A 135 20.60 -2.29 -7.92
CA ARG A 135 20.07 -1.19 -8.72
C ARG A 135 20.85 -0.98 -10.02
N ARG A 136 20.22 -0.29 -10.96
CA ARG A 136 20.78 0.20 -12.22
C ARG A 136 20.36 1.65 -12.42
N SER A 137 21.16 2.43 -13.15
CA SER A 137 20.79 3.78 -13.57
C SER A 137 19.52 3.79 -14.42
N VAL A 138 18.64 4.75 -14.12
CA VAL A 138 17.39 4.96 -14.85
C VAL A 138 17.71 5.48 -16.25
N SER A 139 17.17 4.82 -17.28
CA SER A 139 17.45 5.12 -18.70
C SER A 139 16.25 4.96 -19.63
N GLN A 140 15.13 4.44 -19.12
CA GLN A 140 13.90 4.25 -19.90
C GLN A 140 12.85 5.26 -19.40
N PRO A 141 12.16 6.00 -20.29
CA PRO A 141 11.21 7.03 -19.86
C PRO A 141 9.86 6.45 -19.44
N VAL A 142 9.18 7.18 -18.55
CA VAL A 142 7.73 7.12 -18.31
C VAL A 142 7.11 8.28 -19.07
N GLN A 143 6.38 7.97 -20.14
CA GLN A 143 5.72 8.97 -20.98
C GLN A 143 4.44 9.46 -20.29
N THR A 144 4.44 10.65 -19.70
CA THR A 144 3.25 11.18 -19.02
C THR A 144 2.16 11.58 -20.03
N GLY A 145 2.56 11.97 -21.24
CA GLY A 145 1.66 12.56 -22.23
C GLY A 145 1.42 14.06 -22.00
N ILE A 146 2.10 14.65 -21.01
CA ILE A 146 2.02 16.06 -20.67
C ILE A 146 3.29 16.73 -21.17
N MET A 147 3.15 17.57 -22.21
CA MET A 147 4.29 18.21 -22.90
C MET A 147 5.25 18.93 -21.95
N ALA A 148 4.71 19.66 -20.97
CA ALA A 148 5.52 20.39 -20.01
C ALA A 148 6.39 19.48 -19.14
N ILE A 149 5.91 18.29 -18.78
CA ILE A 149 6.64 17.32 -17.97
C ILE A 149 7.63 16.58 -18.87
N ASP A 150 7.14 15.94 -19.94
CA ASP A 150 7.97 15.08 -20.80
C ASP A 150 9.12 15.84 -21.49
N ALA A 151 9.00 17.16 -21.69
CA ALA A 151 10.04 17.98 -22.32
C ALA A 151 11.00 18.66 -21.33
N MET A 152 10.54 19.06 -20.13
CA MET A 152 11.36 19.85 -19.20
C MET A 152 11.79 19.08 -17.95
N ILE A 153 10.94 18.19 -17.44
CA ILE A 153 11.15 17.43 -16.19
C ILE A 153 10.79 15.95 -16.46
N PRO A 154 11.58 15.27 -17.32
CA PRO A 154 11.25 13.91 -17.74
C PRO A 154 11.34 12.92 -16.58
N ILE A 155 10.37 12.01 -16.51
CA ILE A 155 10.31 10.97 -15.48
C ILE A 155 10.81 9.64 -16.07
N GLY A 156 11.68 8.95 -15.36
CA GLY A 156 12.22 7.66 -15.75
C GLY A 156 11.63 6.45 -15.00
N ARG A 157 11.76 5.26 -15.60
CA ARG A 157 11.35 3.98 -15.03
C ARG A 157 12.28 3.56 -13.89
N GLY A 158 11.80 3.67 -12.65
CA GLY A 158 12.57 3.49 -11.41
C GLY A 158 12.90 4.78 -10.67
N GLN A 159 12.47 5.95 -11.17
CA GLN A 159 12.63 7.27 -10.51
C GLN A 159 11.50 7.52 -9.50
N ARG A 160 11.71 8.49 -8.60
CA ARG A 160 10.72 8.99 -7.65
C ARG A 160 10.52 10.48 -7.88
N GLU A 161 9.42 10.87 -8.50
CA GLU A 161 9.15 12.27 -8.84
C GLU A 161 8.04 12.84 -7.96
N LEU A 162 8.33 13.91 -7.20
CA LEU A 162 7.39 14.53 -6.28
C LEU A 162 6.40 15.45 -7.01
N ILE A 163 5.10 15.16 -6.88
CA ILE A 163 4.03 16.07 -7.30
C ILE A 163 3.56 16.88 -6.08
N ILE A 164 4.15 18.05 -5.91
CA ILE A 164 3.88 18.95 -4.77
C ILE A 164 3.06 20.17 -5.21
N GLY A 165 2.13 20.60 -4.35
CA GLY A 165 1.47 21.88 -4.51
C GLY A 165 0.20 22.01 -3.68
N ASP A 166 -0.42 23.18 -3.76
CA ASP A 166 -1.60 23.50 -2.97
C ASP A 166 -2.82 22.68 -3.38
N ARG A 167 -3.85 22.73 -2.54
CA ARG A 167 -5.12 22.08 -2.82
C ARG A 167 -5.71 22.55 -4.16
N SER A 168 -6.31 21.62 -4.90
CA SER A 168 -7.03 21.90 -6.17
C SER A 168 -6.17 22.47 -7.32
N THR A 169 -4.88 22.17 -7.36
CA THR A 169 -3.95 22.64 -8.42
C THR A 169 -3.71 21.62 -9.55
N GLY A 170 -4.47 20.52 -9.61
CA GLY A 170 -4.36 19.51 -10.67
C GLY A 170 -3.40 18.35 -10.39
N LYS A 171 -2.88 18.20 -9.16
CA LYS A 171 -1.96 17.11 -8.76
C LYS A 171 -2.48 15.71 -9.13
N THR A 172 -3.71 15.39 -8.71
CA THR A 172 -4.36 14.11 -9.05
C THR A 172 -4.58 13.99 -10.56
N THR A 173 -4.91 15.07 -11.26
CA THR A 173 -5.13 15.07 -12.71
C THR A 173 -3.87 14.67 -13.47
N ILE A 174 -2.71 15.24 -13.12
CA ILE A 174 -1.40 14.87 -13.71
C ILE A 174 -1.16 13.36 -13.60
N CYS A 175 -1.42 12.81 -12.42
CA CYS A 175 -1.22 11.40 -12.12
C CYS A 175 -2.21 10.50 -12.88
N VAL A 176 -3.49 10.85 -12.90
CA VAL A 176 -4.54 10.10 -13.60
C VAL A 176 -4.32 10.14 -15.12
N ASP A 177 -3.95 11.29 -15.69
CA ASP A 177 -3.63 11.44 -17.11
C ASP A 177 -2.41 10.59 -17.48
N THR A 178 -1.40 10.53 -16.61
CA THR A 178 -0.26 9.63 -16.77
C THR A 178 -0.70 8.17 -16.86
N ILE A 179 -1.57 7.70 -15.94
CA ILE A 179 -2.12 6.33 -15.99
C ILE A 179 -2.86 6.07 -17.32
N ILE A 180 -3.71 7.02 -17.74
CA ILE A 180 -4.49 6.91 -18.98
C ILE A 180 -3.56 6.81 -20.19
N ASN A 181 -2.50 7.62 -20.25
CA ASN A 181 -1.55 7.58 -21.35
C ASN A 181 -0.80 6.24 -21.38
N GLN A 182 -0.39 5.70 -20.22
CA GLN A 182 0.27 4.40 -20.15
C GLN A 182 -0.65 3.26 -20.61
N ALA A 183 -1.92 3.27 -20.21
CA ALA A 183 -2.89 2.30 -20.69
C ALA A 183 -3.09 2.38 -22.21
N ARG A 184 -3.10 3.59 -22.79
CA ARG A 184 -3.17 3.80 -24.24
C ARG A 184 -1.95 3.20 -24.94
N LEU A 185 -0.75 3.41 -24.40
CA LEU A 185 0.49 2.87 -24.97
C LEU A 185 0.55 1.34 -24.85
N ASN A 186 0.20 0.77 -23.69
CA ASN A 186 0.09 -0.69 -23.49
C ASN A 186 -0.84 -1.32 -24.53
N ARG A 187 -2.05 -0.76 -24.70
CA ARG A 187 -3.03 -1.27 -25.67
C ARG A 187 -2.55 -1.14 -27.11
N ALA A 188 -1.89 -0.03 -27.46
CA ALA A 188 -1.35 0.18 -28.79
C ALA A 188 -0.27 -0.86 -29.13
N ALA A 189 0.64 -1.14 -28.19
CA ALA A 189 1.66 -2.17 -28.34
C ALA A 189 1.05 -3.58 -28.45
N GLU A 190 0.05 -3.90 -27.63
CA GLU A 190 -0.68 -5.17 -27.71
C GLU A 190 -1.38 -5.35 -29.08
N THR A 191 -2.02 -4.28 -29.58
CA THR A 191 -2.70 -4.30 -30.89
C THR A 191 -1.71 -4.46 -32.04
N ALA A 192 -0.53 -3.85 -31.92
CA ALA A 192 0.56 -3.99 -32.89
C ALA A 192 1.30 -5.33 -32.79
N GLY A 193 1.11 -6.10 -31.71
CA GLY A 193 1.85 -7.32 -31.45
C GLY A 193 3.33 -7.09 -31.13
N ASP A 194 3.67 -5.90 -30.62
CA ASP A 194 5.05 -5.52 -30.29
C ASP A 194 5.52 -6.27 -29.03
N LYS A 195 6.43 -7.22 -29.24
CA LYS A 195 7.01 -8.04 -28.16
C LYS A 195 8.19 -7.36 -27.44
N GLU A 196 8.76 -6.31 -28.04
CA GLU A 196 9.86 -5.57 -27.45
C GLU A 196 9.36 -4.49 -26.48
N TYR A 197 8.13 -4.00 -26.71
CA TYR A 197 7.48 -3.08 -25.79
C TYR A 197 7.32 -3.69 -24.40
N ARG A 198 7.77 -2.96 -23.38
CA ARG A 198 7.60 -3.33 -21.97
C ARG A 198 6.39 -2.59 -21.39
N PRO A 199 5.28 -3.29 -21.08
CA PRO A 199 4.11 -2.66 -20.48
C PRO A 199 4.41 -2.04 -19.13
N LEU A 200 3.77 -0.91 -18.84
CA LEU A 200 3.83 -0.26 -17.54
C LEU A 200 2.49 -0.45 -16.81
N TYR A 201 2.51 -1.20 -15.70
CA TYR A 201 1.32 -1.44 -14.88
C TYR A 201 1.19 -0.37 -13.79
N CYS A 202 -0.02 0.14 -13.57
CA CYS A 202 -0.25 1.26 -12.68
C CYS A 202 -0.85 0.82 -11.35
N ILE A 203 -0.46 1.47 -10.26
CA ILE A 203 -1.03 1.31 -8.93
C ILE A 203 -1.39 2.71 -8.43
N TYR A 204 -2.68 2.95 -8.18
CA TYR A 204 -3.16 4.20 -7.61
C TYR A 204 -3.58 3.98 -6.16
N VAL A 205 -2.87 4.60 -5.22
CA VAL A 205 -3.14 4.50 -3.79
C VAL A 205 -3.84 5.78 -3.32
N ALA A 206 -5.13 5.66 -3.00
CA ALA A 206 -5.91 6.74 -2.41
C ALA A 206 -5.85 6.66 -0.89
N ILE A 207 -5.33 7.73 -0.26
CA ILE A 207 -5.05 7.79 1.19
C ILE A 207 -5.85 8.95 1.76
N GLY A 208 -6.78 8.68 2.68
CA GLY A 208 -7.61 9.68 3.35
C GLY A 208 -8.46 10.52 2.39
N GLN A 209 -8.69 10.05 1.16
CA GLN A 209 -9.52 10.74 0.17
C GLN A 209 -11.01 10.50 0.45
N LYS A 210 -11.87 11.44 0.07
CA LYS A 210 -13.33 11.22 0.13
C LYS A 210 -13.70 10.09 -0.83
N GLN A 211 -14.59 9.20 -0.40
CA GLN A 211 -15.05 8.07 -1.23
C GLN A 211 -15.58 8.51 -2.60
N SER A 212 -16.30 9.63 -2.66
CA SER A 212 -16.79 10.19 -3.94
C SER A 212 -15.68 10.61 -4.89
N ASN A 213 -14.55 11.10 -4.39
CA ASN A 213 -13.39 11.43 -5.22
C ASN A 213 -12.72 10.17 -5.76
N ILE A 214 -12.59 9.13 -4.93
CA ILE A 214 -12.03 7.83 -5.34
C ILE A 214 -12.92 7.22 -6.42
N ALA A 215 -14.24 7.19 -6.22
CA ALA A 215 -15.21 6.69 -7.20
C ALA A 215 -15.13 7.47 -8.53
N ARG A 216 -14.97 8.79 -8.48
CA ARG A 216 -14.77 9.61 -9.69
C ARG A 216 -13.49 9.24 -10.44
N VAL A 217 -12.38 9.02 -9.74
CA VAL A 217 -11.13 8.57 -10.37
C VAL A 217 -11.31 7.21 -11.02
N ILE A 218 -11.94 6.26 -10.34
CA ILE A 218 -12.23 4.93 -10.89
C ILE A 218 -13.11 5.05 -12.14
N SER A 219 -14.18 5.85 -12.11
CA SER A 219 -15.06 6.07 -13.27
C SER A 219 -14.28 6.60 -14.47
N VAL A 220 -13.43 7.60 -14.27
CA VAL A 220 -12.58 8.16 -15.34
C VAL A 220 -11.62 7.11 -15.90
N LEU A 221 -11.00 6.29 -15.04
CA LEU A 221 -10.11 5.21 -15.48
C LEU A 221 -10.88 4.10 -16.23
N GLU A 222 -12.12 3.79 -15.84
CA GLU A 222 -12.99 2.84 -16.54
C GLU A 222 -13.43 3.39 -17.91
N GLU A 223 -13.93 4.62 -17.96
CA GLU A 223 -14.36 5.31 -19.19
C GLU A 223 -13.24 5.43 -20.23
N ARG A 224 -12.00 5.65 -19.78
CA ARG A 224 -10.82 5.73 -20.65
C ARG A 224 -10.18 4.36 -20.92
N GLY A 225 -10.70 3.28 -20.33
CA GLY A 225 -10.22 1.91 -20.48
C GLY A 225 -8.82 1.67 -19.89
N ALA A 226 -8.46 2.40 -18.84
CA ALA A 226 -7.18 2.29 -18.14
C ALA A 226 -7.19 1.26 -17.01
N MET A 227 -8.37 0.87 -16.51
CA MET A 227 -8.50 -0.13 -15.45
C MET A 227 -7.84 -1.50 -15.75
N PRO A 228 -7.85 -2.07 -16.98
CA PRO A 228 -7.21 -3.35 -17.26
C PRO A 228 -5.72 -3.44 -16.89
N TYR A 229 -5.04 -2.29 -16.75
CA TYR A 229 -3.63 -2.22 -16.38
C TYR A 229 -3.40 -1.53 -15.02
N THR A 230 -4.47 -1.26 -14.27
CA THR A 230 -4.40 -0.45 -13.04
C THR A 230 -4.97 -1.21 -11.84
N ILE A 231 -4.24 -1.18 -10.73
CA ILE A 231 -4.72 -1.59 -9.40
C ILE A 231 -5.08 -0.32 -8.63
N VAL A 232 -6.24 -0.29 -7.98
CA VAL A 232 -6.60 0.82 -7.08
C VAL A 232 -6.60 0.31 -5.64
N VAL A 233 -5.77 0.91 -4.79
CA VAL A 233 -5.77 0.68 -3.35
C VAL A 233 -6.49 1.83 -2.68
N ALA A 234 -7.61 1.55 -2.00
CA ALA A 234 -8.46 2.56 -1.40
C ALA A 234 -8.42 2.47 0.13
N ALA A 235 -7.91 3.52 0.77
CA ALA A 235 -8.12 3.83 2.18
C ALA A 235 -8.70 5.24 2.27
N SER A 236 -10.02 5.31 2.30
CA SER A 236 -10.79 6.55 2.32
C SER A 236 -10.72 7.27 3.67
N ALA A 237 -11.18 8.52 3.69
CA ALA A 237 -11.25 9.31 4.92
C ALA A 237 -12.15 8.71 6.01
N SER A 238 -13.11 7.84 5.64
CA SER A 238 -13.98 7.14 6.60
C SER A 238 -13.34 5.89 7.20
N ASP A 239 -12.23 5.43 6.63
CA ASP A 239 -11.50 4.28 7.15
C ASP A 239 -10.60 4.69 8.33
N SER A 240 -10.25 3.72 9.17
CA SER A 240 -9.40 3.96 10.33
C SER A 240 -8.04 4.55 9.94
N ALA A 241 -7.42 5.30 10.86
CA ALA A 241 -6.06 5.81 10.68
C ALA A 241 -5.07 4.69 10.36
N THR A 242 -5.28 3.50 10.94
CA THR A 242 -4.48 2.31 10.66
C THR A 242 -4.55 1.88 9.19
N ASN A 243 -5.73 1.87 8.59
CA ASN A 243 -5.89 1.53 7.18
C ASN A 243 -5.21 2.56 6.28
N GLN A 244 -5.36 3.86 6.60
CA GLN A 244 -4.69 4.94 5.88
C GLN A 244 -3.16 4.87 6.01
N TYR A 245 -2.65 4.46 7.18
CA TYR A 245 -1.23 4.21 7.43
C TYR A 245 -0.68 3.05 6.59
N LEU A 246 -1.42 1.95 6.44
CA LEU A 246 -0.93 0.78 5.72
C LEU A 246 -1.08 0.85 4.20
N ALA A 247 -2.06 1.59 3.68
CA ALA A 247 -2.38 1.60 2.25
C ALA A 247 -1.17 1.85 1.33
N PRO A 248 -0.26 2.81 1.61
CA PRO A 248 0.93 3.03 0.78
C PRO A 248 1.87 1.84 0.75
N PHE A 249 2.09 1.18 1.89
CA PHE A 249 2.96 0.01 1.97
C PHE A 249 2.33 -1.20 1.26
N ALA A 250 1.02 -1.38 1.37
CA ALA A 250 0.30 -2.42 0.65
C ALA A 250 0.37 -2.21 -0.88
N GLY A 251 0.12 -0.99 -1.35
CA GLY A 251 0.27 -0.64 -2.76
C GLY A 251 1.71 -0.83 -3.25
N CYS A 252 2.70 -0.45 -2.45
CA CYS A 252 4.11 -0.65 -2.76
C CYS A 252 4.45 -2.13 -2.90
N ALA A 253 3.99 -2.98 -1.97
CA ALA A 253 4.17 -4.44 -2.05
C ALA A 253 3.54 -5.06 -3.32
N MET A 254 2.36 -4.58 -3.72
CA MET A 254 1.72 -4.99 -4.99
C MET A 254 2.55 -4.56 -6.20
N GLY A 255 3.14 -3.36 -6.18
CA GLY A 255 4.03 -2.85 -7.23
C GLY A 255 5.37 -3.57 -7.30
N GLU A 256 5.97 -3.90 -6.15
CA GLU A 256 7.22 -4.63 -6.06
C GLU A 256 7.14 -6.03 -6.67
N TRP A 257 5.96 -6.67 -6.60
CA TRP A 257 5.76 -7.94 -7.29
C TRP A 257 6.01 -7.82 -8.79
N PHE A 258 5.55 -6.75 -9.44
CA PHE A 258 5.85 -6.52 -10.87
C PHE A 258 7.35 -6.30 -11.09
N MET A 259 7.98 -5.47 -10.26
CA MET A 259 9.41 -5.17 -10.35
C MET A 259 10.28 -6.43 -10.20
N ASP A 260 10.02 -7.25 -9.18
CA ASP A 260 10.78 -8.47 -8.91
C ASP A 260 10.56 -9.54 -10.00
N ASN A 261 9.40 -9.52 -10.67
CA ASN A 261 9.09 -10.39 -11.81
C ASN A 261 9.53 -9.79 -13.17
N GLY A 262 10.45 -8.83 -13.14
CA GLY A 262 11.07 -8.26 -14.33
C GLY A 262 10.14 -7.40 -15.19
N MET A 263 9.01 -6.95 -14.64
CA MET A 263 8.05 -6.04 -15.26
C MET A 263 8.26 -4.61 -14.75
N ASP A 264 7.61 -3.66 -15.39
CA ASP A 264 7.67 -2.26 -14.98
C ASP A 264 6.33 -1.85 -14.37
N ALA A 265 6.37 -1.15 -13.24
CA ALA A 265 5.22 -0.60 -12.56
C ALA A 265 5.38 0.89 -12.23
N LEU A 266 4.26 1.59 -12.18
CA LEU A 266 4.11 2.97 -11.74
C LEU A 266 3.20 2.99 -10.53
N ILE A 267 3.65 3.53 -9.40
CA ILE A 267 2.84 3.71 -8.20
C ILE A 267 2.63 5.19 -7.89
N ILE A 268 1.39 5.55 -7.57
CA ILE A 268 0.97 6.90 -7.23
C ILE A 268 0.41 6.90 -5.81
N TYR A 269 0.89 7.82 -4.98
CA TYR A 269 0.43 7.98 -3.59
C TYR A 269 -0.34 9.29 -3.45
N ASP A 270 -1.68 9.25 -3.32
CA ASP A 270 -2.57 10.42 -3.24
C ASP A 270 -3.32 10.49 -1.89
N ASP A 271 -2.78 11.09 -0.84
CA ASP A 271 -1.48 11.78 -0.78
C ASP A 271 -0.69 11.42 0.49
N LEU A 272 0.62 11.64 0.47
CA LEU A 272 1.51 11.33 1.59
C LEU A 272 1.39 12.34 2.74
N SER A 273 0.79 13.51 2.51
CA SER A 273 0.44 14.44 3.59
C SER A 273 -0.57 13.79 4.55
N LYS A 274 -1.64 13.17 4.02
CA LYS A 274 -2.62 12.43 4.82
C LYS A 274 -2.04 11.16 5.43
N HIS A 275 -1.11 10.51 4.73
CA HIS A 275 -0.36 9.37 5.28
C HIS A 275 0.40 9.73 6.56
N ALA A 276 1.14 10.85 6.54
CA ALA A 276 1.85 11.35 7.72
C ALA A 276 0.89 11.70 8.87
N VAL A 277 -0.26 12.31 8.57
CA VAL A 277 -1.29 12.60 9.59
C VAL A 277 -1.84 11.33 10.23
N ALA A 278 -2.12 10.29 9.43
CA ALA A 278 -2.56 8.99 9.94
C ALA A 278 -1.49 8.35 10.83
N TYR A 279 -0.22 8.38 10.43
CA TYR A 279 0.88 7.86 11.25
C TYR A 279 1.06 8.64 12.56
N ARG A 280 0.87 9.97 12.52
CA ARG A 280 0.88 10.81 13.72
C ARG A 280 -0.21 10.38 14.69
N GLN A 281 -1.43 10.17 14.21
CA GLN A 281 -2.54 9.71 15.06
C GLN A 281 -2.21 8.35 15.70
N VAL A 282 -1.79 7.37 14.91
CA VAL A 282 -1.42 6.04 15.41
C VAL A 282 -0.32 6.13 16.48
N SER A 283 0.70 6.94 16.24
CA SER A 283 1.83 7.11 17.18
C SER A 283 1.43 7.77 18.49
N LEU A 284 0.55 8.77 18.44
CA LEU A 284 0.08 9.48 19.64
C LEU A 284 -0.81 8.58 20.51
N VAL A 285 -1.68 7.76 19.90
CA VAL A 285 -2.50 6.79 20.64
C VAL A 285 -1.62 5.72 21.30
N LEU A 286 -0.56 5.29 20.62
CA LEU A 286 0.49 4.42 21.18
C LEU A 286 1.42 5.12 22.18
N LYS A 287 1.12 6.36 22.59
CA LYS A 287 1.89 7.18 23.54
C LYS A 287 3.38 7.31 23.19
N ARG A 288 3.73 7.25 21.90
CA ARG A 288 5.09 7.52 21.45
C ARG A 288 5.42 9.02 21.64
N PRO A 289 6.64 9.36 22.08
CA PRO A 289 7.06 10.76 22.13
C PRO A 289 6.90 11.45 20.77
N SER A 290 6.39 12.68 20.78
CA SER A 290 6.23 13.50 19.58
C SER A 290 7.31 14.58 19.50
N GLY A 291 7.62 14.99 18.27
CA GLY A 291 8.58 16.04 17.95
C GLY A 291 7.92 17.26 17.32
N ARG A 292 8.54 17.81 16.27
CA ARG A 292 8.06 19.00 15.56
C ARG A 292 6.65 18.76 14.99
N GLU A 293 5.76 19.76 15.17
CA GLU A 293 4.36 19.70 14.70
C GLU A 293 3.57 18.47 15.20
N ALA A 294 3.99 17.94 16.37
CA ALA A 294 3.49 16.73 17.00
C ALA A 294 3.65 15.44 16.18
N TYR A 295 4.45 15.43 15.11
CA TYR A 295 4.79 14.21 14.40
C TYR A 295 5.75 13.33 15.22
N PRO A 296 5.69 11.99 15.06
CA PRO A 296 6.67 11.11 15.69
C PRO A 296 8.07 11.35 15.12
N GLY A 297 9.10 11.11 15.93
CA GLY A 297 10.50 11.41 15.58
C GLY A 297 11.03 10.64 14.34
N ASP A 298 10.36 9.56 13.96
CA ASP A 298 10.69 8.69 12.83
C ASP A 298 9.79 8.93 11.60
N VAL A 299 9.06 10.04 11.52
CA VAL A 299 8.23 10.35 10.34
C VAL A 299 9.05 10.48 9.04
N PHE A 300 10.33 10.86 9.13
CA PHE A 300 11.24 10.80 7.99
C PHE A 300 11.47 9.34 7.53
N TYR A 301 11.68 8.43 8.49
CA TYR A 301 11.87 7.01 8.23
C TYR A 301 10.63 6.36 7.58
N LEU A 302 9.43 6.83 7.95
CA LEU A 302 8.17 6.40 7.33
C LEU A 302 8.20 6.54 5.80
N HIS A 303 8.51 7.73 5.30
CA HIS A 303 8.50 8.01 3.87
C HIS A 303 9.77 7.53 3.17
N SER A 304 10.93 7.56 3.84
CA SER A 304 12.18 7.09 3.21
C SER A 304 12.12 5.60 2.93
N ARG A 305 11.71 4.77 3.91
CA ARG A 305 11.59 3.31 3.70
C ARG A 305 10.49 2.93 2.72
N LEU A 306 9.49 3.79 2.51
CA LEU A 306 8.46 3.61 1.49
C LEU A 306 9.00 3.94 0.09
N LEU A 307 9.54 5.14 -0.09
CA LEU A 307 9.93 5.66 -1.39
C LEU A 307 11.20 5.00 -1.93
N GLU A 308 12.16 4.63 -1.08
CA GLU A 308 13.38 3.92 -1.48
C GLU A 308 13.14 2.50 -2.01
N ARG A 309 11.93 1.95 -1.86
CA ARG A 309 11.54 0.67 -2.47
C ARG A 309 11.27 0.80 -3.98
N SER A 310 11.03 2.02 -4.45
CA SER A 310 10.90 2.33 -5.87
C SER A 310 12.29 2.47 -6.49
N ALA A 311 12.64 1.57 -7.41
CA ALA A 311 13.95 1.54 -8.05
C ALA A 311 13.90 0.85 -9.42
N ARG A 312 14.99 0.98 -10.19
CA ARG A 312 15.29 0.13 -11.35
C ARG A 312 16.26 -0.99 -10.95
N LEU A 313 15.85 -2.24 -11.12
CA LEU A 313 16.73 -3.39 -10.88
C LEU A 313 17.68 -3.59 -12.06
N SER A 314 18.88 -4.13 -11.77
CA SER A 314 19.81 -4.52 -12.82
C SER A 314 19.36 -5.80 -13.54
N GLU A 315 19.97 -6.09 -14.70
CA GLU A 315 19.60 -7.25 -15.52
C GLU A 315 19.76 -8.57 -14.79
N LYS A 316 20.77 -8.68 -13.92
CA LYS A 316 20.99 -9.84 -13.05
C LYS A 316 19.83 -10.11 -12.08
N TYR A 317 19.07 -9.08 -11.72
CA TYR A 317 17.94 -9.16 -10.79
C TYR A 317 16.59 -8.94 -11.49
N GLY A 318 16.50 -9.23 -12.79
CA GLY A 318 15.24 -9.26 -13.54
C GLY A 318 14.94 -8.00 -14.37
N ASN A 319 15.73 -6.93 -14.24
CA ASN A 319 15.56 -5.68 -15.01
C ASN A 319 14.17 -5.01 -14.87
N GLY A 320 13.41 -5.32 -13.83
CA GLY A 320 12.12 -4.65 -13.57
C GLY A 320 12.31 -3.28 -12.93
N SER A 321 11.23 -2.51 -12.85
CA SER A 321 11.24 -1.22 -12.14
C SER A 321 9.93 -0.92 -11.44
N LEU A 322 10.03 -0.16 -10.36
CA LEU A 322 8.92 0.54 -9.74
C LEU A 322 9.22 2.04 -9.74
N THR A 323 8.44 2.83 -10.47
CA THR A 323 8.49 4.31 -10.45
C THR A 323 7.48 4.82 -9.44
N GLY A 324 7.87 5.76 -8.59
CA GLY A 324 6.98 6.38 -7.60
C GLY A 324 6.62 7.82 -7.93
N LEU A 325 5.33 8.16 -7.88
CA LEU A 325 4.82 9.54 -7.93
C LEU A 325 4.11 9.87 -6.61
N PRO A 326 4.86 10.24 -5.55
CA PRO A 326 4.24 10.75 -4.33
C PRO A 326 3.58 12.11 -4.57
N ILE A 327 2.36 12.27 -4.07
CA ILE A 327 1.68 13.57 -4.00
C ILE A 327 1.85 14.15 -2.60
N ILE A 328 2.17 15.45 -2.52
CA ILE A 328 2.15 16.23 -1.29
C ILE A 328 1.24 17.45 -1.48
N GLU A 329 0.30 17.61 -0.55
CA GLU A 329 -0.49 18.83 -0.44
C GLU A 329 0.19 19.81 0.53
N THR A 330 0.54 20.99 0.02
CA THR A 330 1.04 22.12 0.81
C THR A 330 -0.09 22.98 1.35
N GLN A 331 0.21 23.83 2.32
CA GLN A 331 -0.71 24.82 2.86
C GLN A 331 -0.20 26.20 2.46
N LEU A 332 -1.01 26.96 1.72
CA LEU A 332 -0.69 28.34 1.32
C LEU A 332 0.67 28.48 0.59
N GLY A 333 1.04 27.48 -0.21
CA GLY A 333 2.30 27.44 -0.95
C GLY A 333 3.54 27.19 -0.09
N ASP A 334 3.39 26.85 1.18
CA ASP A 334 4.53 26.61 2.07
C ASP A 334 5.18 25.24 1.82
N VAL A 335 6.32 25.27 1.12
CA VAL A 335 7.19 24.11 0.87
C VAL A 335 8.21 23.88 2.00
N SER A 336 8.32 24.80 2.96
CA SER A 336 9.26 24.72 4.09
C SER A 336 8.68 24.01 5.32
N ALA A 337 7.40 23.63 5.25
CA ALA A 337 6.75 22.80 6.26
C ALA A 337 7.47 21.43 6.41
N TYR A 338 7.28 20.80 7.57
CA TYR A 338 8.09 19.66 7.97
C TYR A 338 7.98 18.45 7.02
N ILE A 339 6.76 18.07 6.64
CA ILE A 339 6.54 16.91 5.74
C ILE A 339 6.99 17.20 4.29
N PRO A 340 6.63 18.34 3.66
CA PRO A 340 7.17 18.70 2.34
C PRO A 340 8.70 18.67 2.28
N THR A 341 9.38 19.29 3.24
CA THR A 341 10.85 19.33 3.28
C THR A 341 11.46 17.92 3.32
N ASN A 342 10.90 17.02 4.13
CA ASN A 342 11.35 15.64 4.22
C ASN A 342 11.21 14.92 2.87
N VAL A 343 10.04 15.01 2.23
CA VAL A 343 9.79 14.29 0.98
C VAL A 343 10.61 14.85 -0.18
N ILE A 344 10.78 16.18 -0.25
CA ILE A 344 11.67 16.83 -1.23
C ILE A 344 13.09 16.25 -1.16
N SER A 345 13.59 15.98 0.06
CA SER A 345 14.94 15.42 0.24
C SER A 345 15.07 13.92 -0.05
N ILE A 346 13.94 13.21 -0.19
CA ILE A 346 13.90 11.75 -0.43
C ILE A 346 13.70 11.44 -1.92
N THR A 347 12.94 12.27 -2.62
CA THR A 347 12.68 12.12 -4.06
C THR A 347 13.87 12.58 -4.91
N ASP A 348 13.87 12.18 -6.18
CA ASP A 348 14.98 12.41 -7.12
C ASP A 348 15.03 13.83 -7.69
#